data_AF-A0A2T0RCP9-F1
#
_entry.id   AF-A0A2T0RCP9-F1
#
_cell.length_a   1.000
_cell.length_b   1.000
_cell.length_c   1.000
_cell.angle_alpha   90.00
_cell.angle_beta   90.00
_cell.angle_gamma   90.00
#
_symmetry.space_group_name_H-M   'P 1'
#
loop_
_entity.id
_entity.type
_entity.pdbx_description
1 polymer ?
#
loop_
_entity_poly.entity_id
_entity_poly.type
_entity_poly.pdbx_seq_one_letter_code
_entity_poly.pdbx_strand_id
1 'polypeptide(L)'
;MTGRPRGHGDGGGGDGGSPPRGHGAGGPGSVAQAQGLVATAAQAGRPTAGARPGSAGTHDGGPAELPRPTDPEEARVLAIYQKLGDEPPEINIAANDAEYGGLGAHTQDRHGPAIPLHRDPDPQSGNRTVEGRIYGDAPWPNTQNWSYRWTDPGTMNRTVNAYLRDNWEGIRSDLALDGEHEGKIVAGNAVGQGYYNPGMHGAGPRSSTFGVTSMAKIRIKLVPGSDPPIPFIVTTFPSGT
;
A
#
# COMPACT_ATOMS: atom_id res chain seq x y z
N MET A 1 -68.45 20.77 -9.72
CA MET A 1 -68.43 21.93 -8.80
C MET A 1 -67.14 21.82 -7.99
N THR A 2 -66.09 22.56 -8.38
CA THR A 2 -65.51 23.73 -7.65
C THR A 2 -64.72 23.30 -6.40
N GLY A 3 -63.42 23.56 -6.22
CA GLY A 3 -62.47 24.38 -6.96
C GLY A 3 -61.08 24.31 -6.31
N ARG A 4 -60.07 24.37 -7.18
CA ARG A 4 -58.71 24.97 -7.22
C ARG A 4 -58.15 25.83 -6.02
N PRO A 5 -56.86 26.26 -6.04
CA PRO A 5 -55.78 25.88 -5.09
C PRO A 5 -55.14 27.07 -4.34
N ARG A 6 -54.13 26.81 -3.48
CA ARG A 6 -53.14 27.78 -2.94
C ARG A 6 -51.85 26.99 -2.61
N GLY A 7 -50.62 27.48 -2.76
CA GLY A 7 -50.11 28.79 -3.13
C GLY A 7 -48.57 28.76 -3.09
N HIS A 8 -47.97 29.75 -3.74
CA HIS A 8 -46.53 30.00 -3.90
C HIS A 8 -45.76 30.11 -2.58
N GLY A 9 -44.49 29.69 -2.63
CA GLY A 9 -43.42 30.11 -1.73
C GLY A 9 -42.13 30.28 -2.53
N ASP A 10 -41.92 31.50 -3.02
CA ASP A 10 -40.63 32.02 -3.49
C ASP A 10 -39.68 32.18 -2.30
N GLY A 11 -38.42 31.82 -2.47
CA GLY A 11 -37.38 31.94 -1.46
C GLY A 11 -36.01 31.82 -2.10
N GLY A 12 -35.58 32.90 -2.75
CA GLY A 12 -34.21 33.06 -3.23
C GLY A 12 -33.21 33.28 -2.09
N GLY A 13 -31.95 32.97 -2.37
CA GLY A 13 -30.81 33.37 -1.54
C GLY A 13 -29.64 32.41 -1.63
N GLY A 14 -28.53 32.86 -2.22
CA GLY A 14 -27.21 32.27 -1.96
C GLY A 14 -26.32 32.08 -3.17
N ASP A 15 -25.82 33.19 -3.73
CA ASP A 15 -24.61 33.21 -4.55
C ASP A 15 -23.42 32.70 -3.72
N GLY A 16 -23.11 31.41 -3.85
CA GLY A 16 -21.92 30.77 -3.30
C GLY A 16 -20.87 30.58 -4.39
N GLY A 17 -20.28 31.67 -4.87
CA GLY A 17 -19.13 31.64 -5.78
C GLY A 17 -17.96 30.90 -5.13
N SER A 18 -17.75 29.65 -5.53
CA SER A 18 -16.53 28.92 -5.19
C SER A 18 -15.36 29.56 -5.94
N PRO A 19 -14.30 30.04 -5.26
CA PRO A 19 -13.11 30.48 -5.95
C PRO A 19 -12.49 29.28 -6.69
N PRO A 20 -11.97 29.47 -7.91
CA PRO A 20 -11.22 28.42 -8.58
C PRO A 20 -10.01 28.08 -7.71
N ARG A 21 -9.94 26.83 -7.25
CA ARG A 21 -8.72 26.26 -6.70
C ARG A 21 -7.65 26.36 -7.79
N GLY A 22 -6.72 27.30 -7.60
CA GLY A 22 -5.50 27.36 -8.39
C GLY A 22 -4.75 26.06 -8.17
N HIS A 23 -4.83 25.15 -9.14
CA HIS A 23 -3.84 24.12 -9.30
C HIS A 23 -2.54 24.85 -9.66
N GLY A 24 -1.69 25.05 -8.66
CA GLY A 24 -0.31 25.45 -8.87
C GLY A 24 0.29 24.52 -9.90
N ALA A 25 0.80 25.10 -10.97
CA ALA A 25 1.47 24.41 -12.04
C ALA A 25 2.79 23.82 -11.53
N GLY A 26 2.70 22.68 -10.84
CA GLY A 26 3.80 21.71 -10.83
C GLY A 26 3.93 21.19 -12.25
N GLY A 27 4.77 21.83 -13.05
CA GLY A 27 5.03 21.38 -14.40
C GLY A 27 5.61 19.96 -14.37
N PRO A 28 5.39 19.14 -15.40
CA PRO A 28 5.93 17.77 -15.49
C PRO A 28 7.46 17.69 -15.36
N GLY A 29 8.17 18.83 -15.36
CA GLY A 29 9.59 18.92 -15.04
C GLY A 29 9.94 18.64 -13.58
N SER A 30 9.13 19.06 -12.59
CA SER A 30 9.53 18.94 -11.17
C SER A 30 9.56 17.49 -10.69
N VAL A 31 8.58 16.68 -11.10
CA VAL A 31 8.53 15.25 -10.77
C VAL A 31 9.66 14.47 -11.45
N ALA A 32 9.93 14.72 -12.73
CA ALA A 32 11.01 14.04 -13.45
C ALA A 32 12.40 14.41 -12.88
N GLN A 33 12.58 15.65 -12.44
CA GLN A 33 13.82 16.07 -11.78
C GLN A 33 13.94 15.46 -10.37
N ALA A 34 12.87 15.43 -9.58
CA ALA A 34 12.84 14.75 -8.29
C ALA A 34 13.17 13.25 -8.43
N GLN A 35 12.62 12.57 -9.44
CA GLN A 35 12.98 11.19 -9.77
C GLN A 35 14.46 11.04 -10.11
N GLY A 36 15.04 11.98 -10.86
CA GLY A 36 16.47 11.99 -11.18
C GLY A 36 17.36 12.18 -9.96
N LEU A 37 16.97 13.04 -9.02
CA LEU A 37 17.68 13.27 -7.77
C LEU A 37 17.62 12.05 -6.84
N VAL A 38 16.43 11.44 -6.69
CA VAL A 38 16.27 10.20 -5.93
C VAL A 38 17.10 9.07 -6.55
N ALA A 39 17.08 8.91 -7.88
CA ALA A 39 17.91 7.94 -8.57
C ALA A 39 19.42 8.19 -8.37
N THR A 40 19.84 9.46 -8.34
CA THR A 40 21.24 9.86 -8.08
C THR A 40 21.64 9.56 -6.64
N ALA A 41 20.79 9.89 -5.67
CA ALA A 41 21.00 9.58 -4.25
C ALA A 41 21.08 8.05 -4.02
N ALA A 42 20.18 7.29 -4.66
CA ALA A 42 20.17 5.84 -4.65
C ALA A 42 21.48 5.23 -5.21
N GLN A 43 22.03 5.83 -6.27
CA GLN A 43 23.31 5.40 -6.83
C GLN A 43 24.50 5.76 -5.93
N ALA A 44 24.48 6.92 -5.28
CA ALA A 44 25.55 7.35 -4.38
C ALA A 44 25.63 6.50 -3.10
N GLY A 45 24.50 5.99 -2.60
CA GLY A 45 24.43 5.14 -1.41
C GLY A 45 24.79 3.66 -1.65
N ARG A 46 24.91 3.20 -2.90
CA ARG A 46 25.23 1.79 -3.19
C ARG A 46 26.72 1.51 -2.91
N PRO A 47 27.06 0.57 -2.01
CA PRO A 47 28.44 0.09 -1.90
C PRO A 47 28.84 -0.55 -3.24
N THR A 48 29.94 -0.08 -3.82
CA THR A 48 30.45 -0.60 -5.10
C THR A 48 30.91 -2.05 -4.91
N ALA A 49 30.08 -2.99 -5.34
CA ALA A 49 30.38 -4.42 -5.41
C ALA A 49 31.48 -4.67 -6.46
N GLY A 50 32.73 -4.42 -6.09
CA GLY A 50 33.86 -4.51 -7.00
C GLY A 50 35.19 -4.02 -6.45
N ALA A 51 35.23 -3.42 -5.25
CA ALA A 51 36.49 -3.07 -4.59
C ALA A 51 37.27 -4.35 -4.24
N ARG A 52 38.18 -4.75 -5.13
CA ARG A 52 39.15 -5.82 -4.90
C ARG A 52 39.91 -5.54 -3.59
N PRO A 53 40.02 -6.52 -2.67
CA PRO A 53 40.84 -6.38 -1.48
C PRO A 53 42.30 -6.35 -1.91
N GLY A 54 42.89 -5.16 -2.00
CA GLY A 54 44.32 -5.01 -2.32
C GLY A 54 44.77 -3.68 -2.90
N SER A 55 43.88 -2.79 -3.33
CA SER A 55 44.29 -1.47 -3.83
C SER A 55 44.23 -0.44 -2.70
N ALA A 56 45.30 -0.36 -1.92
CA ALA A 56 45.55 0.73 -0.97
C ALA A 56 45.91 2.02 -1.73
N GLY A 57 44.93 2.57 -2.46
CA GLY A 57 44.96 3.94 -2.96
C GLY A 57 44.10 4.79 -2.04
N THR A 58 44.70 5.76 -1.35
CA THR A 58 44.00 6.82 -0.62
C THR A 58 43.20 7.66 -1.60
N HIS A 59 42.00 7.20 -1.96
CA HIS A 59 40.99 8.05 -2.54
C HIS A 59 40.25 8.73 -1.40
N ASP A 60 40.73 9.94 -1.10
CA ASP A 60 40.01 10.98 -0.36
C ASP A 60 38.84 11.47 -1.22
N GLY A 61 37.93 10.54 -1.53
CA GLY A 61 36.66 10.82 -2.20
C GLY A 61 35.65 11.08 -1.11
N GLY A 62 35.67 12.28 -0.54
CA GLY A 62 34.56 12.75 0.29
C GLY A 62 33.23 12.48 -0.42
N PRO A 63 32.14 12.19 0.31
CA PRO A 63 30.85 11.92 -0.30
C PRO A 63 30.53 13.05 -1.27
N ALA A 64 30.27 12.69 -2.53
CA ALA A 64 29.94 13.67 -3.55
C ALA A 64 28.77 14.51 -3.04
N GLU A 65 28.99 15.82 -2.85
CA GLU A 65 27.95 16.75 -2.41
C GLU A 65 26.85 16.71 -3.45
N LEU A 66 25.69 16.15 -3.06
CA LEU A 66 24.53 16.10 -3.95
C LEU A 66 24.18 17.53 -4.37
N PRO A 67 23.82 17.77 -5.65
CA PRO A 67 23.38 19.08 -6.09
C PRO A 67 22.27 19.59 -5.16
N ARG A 68 22.39 20.81 -4.65
CA ARG A 68 21.35 21.38 -3.80
C ARG A 68 20.10 21.58 -4.66
N PRO A 69 18.95 21.00 -4.29
CA PRO A 69 17.71 21.19 -5.04
C PRO A 69 17.35 22.68 -5.07
N THR A 70 17.01 23.18 -6.24
CA THR A 70 16.59 24.57 -6.43
C THR A 70 15.09 24.74 -6.24
N ASP A 71 14.32 23.64 -6.34
CA ASP A 71 12.88 23.60 -6.11
C ASP A 71 12.56 23.16 -4.66
N PRO A 72 11.70 23.90 -3.91
CA PRO A 72 11.25 23.46 -2.58
C PRO A 72 10.56 22.08 -2.56
N GLU A 73 9.92 21.67 -3.66
CA GLU A 73 9.32 20.33 -3.77
C GLU A 73 10.41 19.24 -3.80
N GLU A 74 11.45 19.42 -4.61
CA GLU A 74 12.60 18.52 -4.67
C GLU A 74 13.31 18.43 -3.32
N ALA A 75 13.50 19.58 -2.65
CA ALA A 75 14.10 19.63 -1.33
C ALA A 75 13.30 18.83 -0.30
N ARG A 76 11.96 18.88 -0.38
CA ARG A 76 11.06 18.10 0.48
C ARG A 76 11.20 16.60 0.21
N VAL A 77 11.15 16.18 -1.07
CA VAL A 77 11.28 14.76 -1.46
C VAL A 77 12.62 14.21 -1.00
N LEU A 78 13.72 14.92 -1.28
CA LEU A 78 15.06 14.50 -0.88
C LEU A 78 15.20 14.41 0.64
N ALA A 79 14.61 15.34 1.39
CA ALA A 79 14.60 15.30 2.85
C ALA A 79 13.83 14.09 3.40
N ILE A 80 12.66 13.76 2.84
CA ILE A 80 11.90 12.56 3.25
C ILE A 80 12.72 11.30 2.94
N TYR A 81 13.24 11.19 1.72
CA TYR A 81 14.05 10.05 1.29
C TYR A 81 15.25 9.82 2.21
N GLN A 82 16.00 10.88 2.53
CA GLN A 82 17.14 10.81 3.46
C GLN A 82 16.71 10.40 4.87
N LYS A 83 15.61 10.97 5.39
CA LYS A 83 15.12 10.67 6.74
C LYS A 83 14.55 9.26 6.88
N LEU A 84 14.12 8.61 5.78
CA LEU A 84 13.70 7.20 5.80
C LEU A 84 14.87 6.24 6.09
N GLY A 85 16.12 6.67 5.86
CA GLY A 85 17.32 5.89 6.16
C GLY A 85 17.56 4.71 5.21
N ASP A 86 18.78 4.20 5.16
CA ASP A 86 19.18 3.13 4.22
C ASP A 86 18.77 1.71 4.66
N GLU A 87 18.44 1.53 5.94
CA GLU A 87 18.03 0.25 6.49
C GLU A 87 16.49 0.10 6.47
N PRO A 88 15.96 -1.01 5.94
CA PRO A 88 14.53 -1.28 5.96
C PRO A 88 14.03 -1.52 7.39
N PRO A 89 12.82 -1.04 7.75
CA PRO A 89 12.24 -1.35 9.04
C PRO A 89 11.86 -2.83 9.13
N GLU A 90 12.02 -3.41 10.32
CA GLU A 90 11.43 -4.70 10.66
C GLU A 90 10.02 -4.50 11.22
N ILE A 91 9.01 -4.98 10.49
CA ILE A 91 7.61 -4.79 10.85
C ILE A 91 6.98 -6.11 11.28
N ASN A 92 6.42 -6.11 12.49
CA ASN A 92 5.48 -7.14 12.92
C ASN A 92 4.06 -6.70 12.53
N ILE A 93 3.40 -7.47 11.66
CA ILE A 93 2.08 -7.11 11.12
C ILE A 93 1.01 -6.98 12.21
N ALA A 94 1.03 -7.80 13.26
CA ALA A 94 0.04 -7.69 14.32
C ALA A 94 0.21 -6.40 15.13
N ALA A 95 1.45 -6.02 15.44
CA ALA A 95 1.75 -4.76 16.11
C ALA A 95 1.42 -3.55 15.22
N ASN A 96 1.79 -3.61 13.94
CA ASN A 96 1.46 -2.59 12.94
C ASN A 96 -0.05 -2.33 12.85
N ASP A 97 -0.85 -3.39 12.74
CA ASP A 97 -2.30 -3.25 12.66
C ASP A 97 -2.92 -2.71 13.96
N ALA A 98 -2.37 -3.11 15.12
CA ALA A 98 -2.81 -2.60 16.41
C ALA A 98 -2.50 -1.10 16.57
N GLU A 99 -1.32 -0.65 16.14
CA GLU A 99 -0.88 0.74 16.24
C GLU A 99 -1.57 1.63 15.20
N TYR A 100 -1.66 1.17 13.95
CA TYR A 100 -2.11 1.98 12.82
C TYR A 100 -3.51 1.60 12.31
N GLY A 101 -4.27 0.81 13.06
CA GLY A 101 -5.65 0.44 12.71
C GLY A 101 -6.56 1.65 12.49
N GLY A 102 -6.37 2.71 13.29
CA GLY A 102 -7.07 4.00 13.12
C GLY A 102 -6.69 4.76 11.84
N LEU A 103 -5.54 4.43 11.24
CA LEU A 103 -5.09 4.94 9.95
C LEU A 103 -5.44 3.99 8.79
N GLY A 104 -6.22 2.95 9.07
CA GLY A 104 -6.69 1.98 8.08
C GLY A 104 -5.80 0.77 7.89
N ALA A 105 -4.84 0.49 8.78
CA ALA A 105 -4.15 -0.80 8.78
C ALA A 105 -5.12 -1.95 9.11
N HIS A 106 -5.17 -2.99 8.28
CA HIS A 106 -6.21 -4.04 8.39
C HIS A 106 -5.82 -5.42 7.86
N THR A 107 -4.53 -5.74 7.82
CA THR A 107 -4.03 -7.03 7.35
C THR A 107 -4.59 -8.20 8.16
N GLN A 108 -4.42 -8.21 9.48
CA GLN A 108 -4.87 -9.26 10.39
C GLN A 108 -6.39 -9.44 10.33
N ASP A 109 -7.10 -8.31 10.36
CA ASP A 109 -8.56 -8.28 10.40
C ASP A 109 -9.18 -8.90 9.13
N ARG A 110 -8.60 -8.63 7.95
CA ARG A 110 -9.21 -9.01 6.65
C ARG A 110 -8.51 -10.14 5.91
N HIS A 111 -7.26 -10.41 6.23
CA HIS A 111 -6.41 -11.37 5.53
C HIS A 111 -5.55 -12.22 6.46
N GLY A 112 -5.66 -12.02 7.78
CA GLY A 112 -4.86 -12.73 8.77
C GLY A 112 -5.14 -14.23 8.81
N PRO A 113 -4.19 -15.01 9.34
CA PRO A 113 -4.30 -16.47 9.41
C PRO A 113 -5.41 -16.96 10.35
N ALA A 114 -5.93 -16.10 11.23
CA ALA A 114 -7.03 -16.44 12.14
C ALA A 114 -8.40 -16.49 11.45
N ILE A 115 -8.56 -15.90 10.26
CA ILE A 115 -9.85 -15.87 9.55
C ILE A 115 -10.21 -17.29 9.10
N PRO A 116 -11.37 -17.86 9.47
CA PRO A 116 -11.76 -19.20 9.03
C PRO A 116 -11.83 -19.31 7.50
N LEU A 117 -11.41 -20.46 6.97
CA LEU A 117 -11.47 -20.73 5.52
C LEU A 117 -12.90 -20.92 5.04
N HIS A 118 -13.55 -21.93 5.62
CA HIS A 118 -14.85 -22.41 5.18
C HIS A 118 -15.94 -21.39 5.49
N ARG A 119 -16.91 -21.31 4.59
CA ARG A 119 -18.11 -20.50 4.76
C ARG A 119 -18.86 -20.92 6.02
N ASP A 120 -19.35 -19.94 6.78
CA ASP A 120 -20.21 -20.21 7.93
C ASP A 120 -21.54 -20.81 7.44
N PRO A 121 -22.07 -21.87 8.08
CA PRO A 121 -23.40 -22.40 7.74
C PRO A 121 -24.53 -21.36 7.92
N ASP A 122 -24.31 -20.34 8.76
CA ASP A 122 -25.14 -19.14 8.86
C ASP A 122 -24.40 -17.92 8.28
N PRO A 123 -24.67 -17.54 7.01
CA PRO A 123 -24.10 -16.36 6.36
C PRO A 123 -24.43 -15.02 7.02
N GLN A 124 -25.37 -14.99 7.98
CA GLN A 124 -25.80 -13.79 8.70
C GLN A 124 -25.24 -13.70 10.12
N SER A 125 -24.46 -14.70 10.56
CA SER A 125 -23.80 -14.72 11.88
C SER A 125 -22.85 -13.53 12.11
N GLY A 126 -22.45 -12.84 11.04
CA GLY A 126 -21.43 -11.78 11.07
C GLY A 126 -20.01 -12.34 11.17
N ASN A 127 -19.85 -13.66 11.12
CA ASN A 127 -18.54 -14.30 11.11
C ASN A 127 -17.87 -14.12 9.76
N ARG A 128 -16.70 -13.49 9.78
CA ARG A 128 -15.89 -13.31 8.59
C ARG A 128 -15.22 -14.62 8.20
N THR A 129 -15.49 -15.10 6.98
CA THR A 129 -14.83 -16.29 6.42
C THR A 129 -14.22 -15.97 5.05
N VAL A 130 -13.16 -16.70 4.68
CA VAL A 130 -12.48 -16.51 3.39
C VAL A 130 -13.40 -16.89 2.24
N GLU A 131 -14.05 -18.04 2.32
CA GLU A 131 -15.03 -18.51 1.33
C GLU A 131 -16.27 -17.62 1.28
N GLY A 132 -16.81 -17.19 2.42
CA GLY A 132 -18.00 -16.33 2.46
C GLY A 132 -17.82 -15.00 1.73
N ARG A 133 -16.57 -14.49 1.64
CA ARG A 133 -16.26 -13.30 0.83
C ARG A 133 -16.53 -13.51 -0.66
N ILE A 134 -16.36 -14.74 -1.17
CA ILE A 134 -16.71 -15.06 -2.55
C ILE A 134 -18.20 -14.81 -2.78
N TYR A 135 -19.04 -15.20 -1.81
CA TYR A 135 -20.49 -15.09 -1.86
C TYR A 135 -21.04 -13.75 -1.38
N GLY A 136 -20.21 -12.89 -0.78
CA GLY A 136 -20.63 -11.61 -0.23
C GLY A 136 -21.41 -11.75 1.09
N ASP A 137 -21.13 -12.80 1.86
CA ASP A 137 -21.74 -13.00 3.17
C ASP A 137 -21.32 -11.90 4.15
N ALA A 138 -22.18 -11.62 5.13
CA ALA A 138 -21.83 -10.68 6.19
C ALA A 138 -20.57 -11.17 6.93
N PRO A 139 -19.63 -10.28 7.31
CA PRO A 139 -19.69 -8.82 7.24
C PRO A 139 -19.00 -8.25 5.98
N TRP A 140 -18.80 -9.05 4.92
CA TRP A 140 -18.17 -8.54 3.70
C TRP A 140 -19.14 -7.60 2.97
N PRO A 141 -18.70 -6.39 2.58
CA PRO A 141 -19.59 -5.42 1.94
C PRO A 141 -19.99 -5.81 0.51
N ASN A 142 -19.22 -6.71 -0.12
CA ASN A 142 -19.44 -7.11 -1.50
C ASN A 142 -18.85 -8.51 -1.78
N THR A 143 -19.35 -9.13 -2.84
CA THR A 143 -18.78 -10.36 -3.41
C THR A 143 -17.38 -10.11 -3.97
N GLN A 144 -16.53 -11.13 -3.96
CA GLN A 144 -15.19 -11.09 -4.55
C GLN A 144 -14.95 -12.30 -5.46
N ASN A 145 -14.02 -12.19 -6.41
CA ASN A 145 -13.61 -13.32 -7.25
C ASN A 145 -12.42 -14.08 -6.68
N TRP A 146 -11.69 -13.46 -5.75
CA TRP A 146 -10.58 -14.06 -5.02
C TRP A 146 -10.65 -13.64 -3.56
N SER A 147 -10.42 -14.59 -2.67
CA SER A 147 -10.33 -14.33 -1.25
C SER A 147 -9.31 -15.29 -0.67
N TYR A 148 -8.26 -14.76 -0.07
CA TYR A 148 -7.19 -15.55 0.54
C TYR A 148 -6.86 -14.98 1.91
N ARG A 149 -6.40 -15.88 2.78
CA ARG A 149 -5.75 -15.55 4.04
C ARG A 149 -4.29 -16.01 4.01
N TRP A 150 -3.46 -15.37 4.83
CA TRP A 150 -2.12 -15.87 5.14
C TRP A 150 -2.21 -17.25 5.80
N THR A 151 -1.22 -18.12 5.56
CA THR A 151 -1.21 -19.47 6.16
C THR A 151 -1.00 -19.43 7.66
N ASP A 152 -0.08 -18.60 8.13
CA ASP A 152 0.30 -18.45 9.53
C ASP A 152 1.01 -17.10 9.79
N PRO A 153 1.07 -16.61 11.04
CA PRO A 153 1.67 -15.31 11.34
C PRO A 153 3.18 -15.25 11.05
N GLY A 154 3.90 -16.36 11.22
CA GLY A 154 5.34 -16.42 11.01
C GLY A 154 5.71 -16.28 9.54
N THR A 155 5.03 -17.02 8.67
CA THR A 155 5.20 -16.93 7.21
C THR A 155 4.86 -15.54 6.70
N MET A 156 3.77 -14.92 7.19
CA MET A 156 3.41 -13.55 6.83
C MET A 156 4.51 -12.55 7.19
N ASN A 157 4.95 -12.51 8.45
CA ASN A 157 5.99 -11.58 8.89
C ASN A 157 7.32 -11.82 8.14
N ARG A 158 7.76 -13.07 7.98
CA ARG A 158 9.00 -13.36 7.24
C ARG A 158 8.92 -12.92 5.77
N THR A 159 7.80 -13.20 5.11
CA THR A 159 7.57 -12.88 3.69
C THR A 159 7.55 -11.37 3.47
N VAL A 160 6.84 -10.64 4.31
CA VAL A 160 6.77 -9.17 4.25
C VAL A 160 8.13 -8.55 4.50
N ASN A 161 8.83 -8.95 5.56
CA ASN A 161 10.14 -8.36 5.87
C ASN A 161 11.21 -8.74 4.84
N ALA A 162 11.11 -9.92 4.19
CA ALA A 162 11.94 -10.22 3.03
C ALA A 162 11.65 -9.25 1.87
N TYR A 163 10.38 -9.01 1.55
CA TYR A 163 10.00 -8.03 0.54
C TYR A 163 10.53 -6.62 0.85
N LEU A 164 10.38 -6.15 2.09
CA LEU A 164 10.89 -4.85 2.52
C LEU A 164 12.41 -4.78 2.32
N ARG A 165 13.16 -5.79 2.74
CA ARG A 165 14.62 -5.83 2.58
C ARG A 165 15.06 -5.80 1.12
N ASP A 166 14.42 -6.60 0.28
CA ASP A 166 14.83 -6.77 -1.11
C ASP A 166 14.43 -5.57 -1.98
N ASN A 167 13.43 -4.79 -1.56
CA ASN A 167 12.84 -3.69 -2.36
C ASN A 167 12.93 -2.32 -1.67
N TRP A 168 13.67 -2.20 -0.56
CA TRP A 168 13.65 -1.00 0.27
C TRP A 168 13.94 0.28 -0.50
N GLU A 169 14.94 0.23 -1.38
CA GLU A 169 15.31 1.37 -2.21
C GLU A 169 14.14 1.92 -3.03
N GLY A 170 13.40 1.03 -3.72
CA GLY A 170 12.22 1.42 -4.49
C GLY A 170 11.10 1.93 -3.58
N ILE A 171 10.89 1.27 -2.44
CA ILE A 171 9.90 1.68 -1.44
C ILE A 171 10.19 3.09 -0.93
N ARG A 172 11.44 3.41 -0.60
CA ARG A 172 11.83 4.76 -0.13
C ARG A 172 11.58 5.82 -1.19
N SER A 173 11.93 5.52 -2.44
CA SER A 173 11.68 6.41 -3.57
C SER A 173 10.19 6.72 -3.69
N ASP A 174 9.35 5.69 -3.73
CA ASP A 174 7.90 5.83 -3.88
C ASP A 174 7.29 6.57 -2.67
N LEU A 175 7.71 6.25 -1.44
CA LEU A 175 7.25 6.93 -0.24
C LEU A 175 7.67 8.40 -0.19
N ALA A 176 8.86 8.75 -0.70
CA ALA A 176 9.32 10.13 -0.73
C ALA A 176 8.58 10.96 -1.79
N LEU A 177 8.32 10.38 -2.94
CA LEU A 177 7.62 11.02 -4.07
C LEU A 177 6.12 11.14 -3.81
N ASP A 178 5.48 10.00 -3.55
CA ASP A 178 4.02 9.84 -3.58
C ASP A 178 3.40 9.64 -2.19
N GLY A 179 4.22 9.38 -1.16
CA GLY A 179 3.75 9.09 0.20
C GLY A 179 3.16 7.69 0.36
N GLU A 180 3.17 6.87 -0.69
CA GLU A 180 2.69 5.50 -0.68
C GLU A 180 3.50 4.60 -1.63
N HIS A 181 3.48 3.30 -1.35
CA HIS A 181 4.06 2.27 -2.20
C HIS A 181 3.07 1.11 -2.33
N GLU A 182 2.87 0.63 -3.55
CA GLU A 182 2.12 -0.60 -3.83
C GLU A 182 3.01 -1.63 -4.53
N GLY A 183 3.01 -2.85 -3.99
CA GLY A 183 3.96 -3.89 -4.35
C GLY A 183 3.32 -5.25 -4.59
N LYS A 184 3.96 -6.05 -5.44
CA LYS A 184 3.69 -7.49 -5.59
C LYS A 184 4.83 -8.28 -4.94
N ILE A 185 4.47 -9.24 -4.11
CA ILE A 185 5.39 -10.16 -3.45
C ILE A 185 5.31 -11.52 -4.16
N VAL A 186 6.45 -12.07 -4.55
CA VAL A 186 6.59 -13.42 -5.09
C VAL A 186 7.47 -14.22 -4.14
N ALA A 187 6.87 -15.05 -3.29
CA ALA A 187 7.57 -15.72 -2.20
C ALA A 187 8.31 -17.00 -2.62
N GLY A 188 7.97 -17.58 -3.78
CA GLY A 188 8.55 -18.85 -4.26
C GLY A 188 8.02 -20.12 -3.56
N ASN A 189 7.35 -19.98 -2.41
CA ASN A 189 6.62 -21.03 -1.71
C ASN A 189 5.17 -20.62 -1.43
N ALA A 190 4.32 -21.56 -1.06
CA ALA A 190 2.94 -21.25 -0.64
C ALA A 190 2.96 -20.36 0.61
N VAL A 191 2.24 -19.24 0.55
CA VAL A 191 2.10 -18.26 1.65
C VAL A 191 0.65 -17.93 1.97
N GLY A 192 -0.26 -18.25 1.05
CA GLY A 192 -1.69 -18.02 1.22
C GLY A 192 -2.53 -19.20 0.78
N GLN A 193 -3.72 -19.27 1.36
CA GLN A 193 -4.74 -20.26 1.05
C GLN A 193 -6.11 -19.60 1.08
N GLY A 194 -7.01 -20.08 0.23
CA GLY A 194 -8.33 -19.47 0.10
C GLY A 194 -9.12 -20.01 -1.06
N TYR A 195 -9.98 -19.16 -1.61
CA TYR A 195 -10.93 -19.52 -2.63
C TYR A 195 -10.89 -18.54 -3.79
N TYR A 196 -11.20 -19.05 -4.96
CA TYR A 196 -11.45 -18.27 -6.16
C TYR A 196 -12.75 -18.68 -6.82
N ASN A 197 -13.34 -17.77 -7.59
CA ASN A 197 -14.53 -18.01 -8.37
C ASN A 197 -14.14 -18.37 -9.81
N PRO A 198 -14.14 -19.66 -10.22
CA PRO A 198 -13.80 -20.06 -11.59
C PRO A 198 -14.81 -19.50 -12.60
N GLY A 199 -16.04 -19.20 -12.17
CA GLY A 199 -17.07 -18.59 -13.00
C GLY A 199 -16.87 -17.10 -13.28
N MET A 200 -15.83 -16.45 -12.75
CA MET A 200 -15.66 -14.99 -12.84
C MET A 200 -15.55 -14.41 -14.26
N HIS A 201 -15.24 -15.24 -15.26
CA HIS A 201 -15.09 -14.83 -16.67
C HIS A 201 -16.18 -15.40 -17.59
N GLY A 202 -17.27 -15.97 -17.04
CA GLY A 202 -18.35 -16.57 -17.83
C GLY A 202 -19.75 -16.28 -17.26
N ALA A 203 -20.77 -16.82 -17.92
CA ALA A 203 -22.18 -16.76 -17.47
C ALA A 203 -22.54 -17.83 -16.41
N GLY A 204 -21.54 -18.54 -15.87
CA GLY A 204 -21.75 -19.65 -14.94
C GLY A 204 -22.13 -19.20 -13.52
N PRO A 205 -22.71 -20.09 -12.71
CA PRO A 205 -23.04 -19.77 -11.32
C PRO A 205 -21.77 -19.47 -10.53
N ARG A 206 -21.89 -18.55 -9.57
CA ARG A 206 -20.82 -18.24 -8.61
C ARG A 206 -20.52 -19.48 -7.78
N SER A 207 -19.27 -19.91 -7.81
CA SER A 207 -18.77 -21.05 -7.04
C SER A 207 -17.46 -20.66 -6.35
N SER A 208 -17.11 -21.40 -5.30
CA SER A 208 -15.82 -21.30 -4.63
C SER A 208 -14.99 -22.53 -4.98
N THR A 209 -13.74 -22.33 -5.39
CA THR A 209 -12.76 -23.40 -5.57
C THR A 209 -11.56 -23.10 -4.70
N PHE A 210 -11.15 -24.08 -3.89
CA PHE A 210 -10.01 -23.92 -3.00
C PHE A 210 -8.71 -23.80 -3.80
N GLY A 211 -7.79 -22.96 -3.33
CA GLY A 211 -6.48 -22.78 -3.92
C GLY A 211 -5.44 -22.31 -2.90
N VAL A 212 -4.18 -22.51 -3.26
CA VAL A 212 -3.01 -21.98 -2.56
C VAL A 212 -2.25 -21.03 -3.48
N THR A 213 -1.54 -20.06 -2.91
CA THR A 213 -0.77 -19.09 -3.68
C THR A 213 0.59 -18.82 -3.06
N SER A 214 1.57 -18.54 -3.92
CA SER A 214 2.90 -18.03 -3.57
C SER A 214 3.04 -16.52 -3.78
N MET A 215 1.94 -15.84 -4.12
CA MET A 215 1.93 -14.41 -4.41
C MET A 215 1.15 -13.65 -3.35
N ALA A 216 1.57 -12.42 -3.08
CA ALA A 216 0.85 -11.47 -2.24
C ALA A 216 0.95 -10.05 -2.80
N LYS A 217 0.10 -9.16 -2.30
CA LYS A 217 0.17 -7.71 -2.55
C LYS A 217 0.44 -7.00 -1.24
N ILE A 218 1.06 -5.84 -1.31
CA ILE A 218 1.35 -4.99 -0.16
C ILE A 218 1.11 -3.53 -0.51
N ARG A 219 0.56 -2.78 0.44
CA ARG A 219 0.46 -1.32 0.38
C ARG A 219 1.07 -0.72 1.63
N ILE A 220 1.99 0.21 1.44
CA ILE A 220 2.75 0.91 2.48
C ILE A 220 2.46 2.40 2.36
N LYS A 221 2.36 3.11 3.48
CA LYS A 221 2.19 4.56 3.54
C LYS A 221 3.07 5.17 4.62
N LEU A 222 3.25 6.48 4.56
CA LEU A 222 3.80 7.25 5.68
C LEU A 222 2.71 7.60 6.70
N VAL A 223 3.04 7.52 7.99
CA VAL A 223 2.19 8.04 9.07
C VAL A 223 2.02 9.55 8.87
N PRO A 224 0.79 10.07 8.75
CA PRO A 224 0.57 11.50 8.48
C PRO A 224 1.22 12.39 9.54
N GLY A 225 2.05 13.34 9.09
CA GLY A 225 2.71 14.32 9.95
C GLY A 225 3.85 13.78 10.83
N SER A 226 4.28 12.53 10.64
CA SER A 226 5.43 11.97 11.37
C SER A 226 6.75 12.64 10.95
N ASP A 227 7.60 12.99 11.94
CA ASP A 227 8.98 13.41 11.74
C ASP A 227 9.89 12.75 12.82
N PRO A 228 10.79 11.83 12.47
CA PRO A 228 11.07 11.34 11.11
C PRO A 228 9.86 10.65 10.46
N PRO A 229 9.80 10.57 9.11
CA PRO A 229 8.74 9.88 8.40
C PRO A 229 8.73 8.40 8.77
N ILE A 230 7.59 7.90 9.23
CA ILE A 230 7.42 6.50 9.67
C ILE A 230 6.60 5.74 8.61
N PRO A 231 7.17 4.74 7.93
CA PRO A 231 6.41 3.85 7.05
C PRO A 231 5.58 2.86 7.88
N PHE A 232 4.36 2.58 7.42
CA PHE A 232 3.51 1.53 7.98
C PHE A 232 2.77 0.77 6.88
N ILE A 233 2.39 -0.47 7.18
CA ILE A 233 1.67 -1.33 6.24
C ILE A 233 0.18 -1.08 6.40
N VAL A 234 -0.47 -0.55 5.35
CA VAL A 234 -1.92 -0.39 5.32
C VAL A 234 -2.59 -1.75 5.16
N THR A 235 -2.08 -2.56 4.24
CA THR A 235 -2.59 -3.92 4.02
C THR A 235 -1.55 -4.76 3.30
N THR A 236 -1.52 -6.04 3.61
CA THR A 236 -0.83 -7.03 2.79
C THR A 236 -1.62 -8.34 2.79
N PHE A 237 -1.79 -8.93 1.61
CA PHE A 237 -2.67 -10.08 1.48
C PHE A 237 -2.22 -11.02 0.36
N PRO A 238 -2.36 -12.35 0.53
CA PRO A 238 -2.09 -13.27 -0.55
C PRO A 238 -3.07 -13.06 -1.71
N SER A 239 -2.61 -13.26 -2.93
CA SER A 239 -3.41 -13.03 -4.13
C SER A 239 -3.13 -14.08 -5.20
N GLY A 240 -4.09 -14.28 -6.10
CA GLY A 240 -3.93 -15.17 -7.26
C GLY A 240 -3.34 -14.48 -8.50
N THR A 241 -3.10 -13.16 -8.47
CA THR A 241 -2.69 -12.33 -9.63
C THR A 241 -1.85 -11.10 -9.24
#